data_AF-A0A953RZL8-F1
#
_entry.id   AF-A0A953RZL8-F1
#
_cell.length_a   1.000
_cell.length_b   1.000
_cell.length_c   1.000
_cell.angle_alpha   90.00
_cell.angle_beta   90.00
_cell.angle_gamma   90.00
#
_symmetry.space_group_name_H-M   'P 1'
#
loop_
_entity.id
_entity.type
_entity.pdbx_description
1 polymer ?
#
loop_
_entity_poly.entity_id
_entity_poly.type
_entity_poly.pdbx_seq_one_letter_code
_entity_poly.pdbx_strand_id
1 'polypeptide(L)'
;MQEVQAARLSRRSSRREFLRSSGIAMAGASLPAWAGQTAPKVAPRIAIVGGGIAGLTAALTLRDAGYSATIYEASSRSGGRMHSDSATWQNGQVTERCGELIDPEHDTILDLAKRFNIRVTDVSRAEPPDSTDTYYFFGQRYPRDQAIEDFKPVYQAVKQDLNAAGYPTLYSNATRAAQMLDQMSLFEWIDQRIRGGHNSPMGRLIDIAYSLEYGGETTQQSSLNLIYLLGYQSIRAIERSAEQYRMTGGNESLPRAIAAALPAGTIRLNASLTAVARNEDGTYTLSFHGGGQSSPVLADRVILTLPFSVLRHLDYTEAGFNDKKTTAIRELGYGTNVKLHTQFRTRLWNRSGPWGVGNGSSFSDTGYQHTWDATRSQSGETGILVDYRCGNFGDEFNADLDDPEAIQNYAKEFLRQLEPVFPGIAAEWNGLATLSVPARVPTLLGSYAFWKPGQYTRFAGAERERSANCHFAGEHCSIDFQGYMEGGAQEGARAANEILADYKAGIYP
;
A
#
# COMPACT_ATOMS: atom_id res chain seq x y z
N MET A 1 -23.85 -15.13 3.38
CA MET A 1 -23.71 -14.30 4.61
C MET A 1 -23.18 -15.11 5.79
N GLN A 2 -23.76 -16.27 6.13
CA GLN A 2 -23.28 -17.12 7.24
C GLN A 2 -21.93 -17.82 6.97
N GLU A 3 -21.62 -18.23 5.73
CA GLU A 3 -20.31 -18.84 5.41
C GLU A 3 -19.14 -17.85 5.42
N VAL A 4 -19.38 -16.60 5.05
CA VAL A 4 -18.37 -15.52 5.11
C VAL A 4 -18.10 -15.13 6.57
N GLN A 5 -19.14 -15.09 7.40
CA GLN A 5 -18.97 -14.96 8.86
C GLN A 5 -18.30 -16.20 9.46
N ALA A 6 -18.56 -17.41 8.97
CA ALA A 6 -17.91 -18.63 9.44
C ALA A 6 -16.42 -18.70 9.06
N ALA A 7 -16.03 -18.24 7.87
CA ALA A 7 -14.62 -18.10 7.47
C ALA A 7 -13.89 -16.98 8.25
N ARG A 8 -14.59 -15.89 8.58
CA ARG A 8 -14.07 -14.81 9.45
C ARG A 8 -13.98 -15.27 10.91
N LEU A 9 -14.91 -16.10 11.38
CA LEU A 9 -14.91 -16.69 12.72
C LEU A 9 -13.89 -17.82 12.85
N SER A 10 -13.64 -18.62 11.81
CA SER A 10 -12.60 -19.65 11.81
C SER A 10 -11.19 -19.04 11.83
N ARG A 11 -11.01 -17.86 11.22
CA ARG A 11 -9.79 -17.03 11.34
C ARG A 11 -9.64 -16.38 12.72
N ARG A 12 -10.75 -15.99 13.36
CA ARG A 12 -10.77 -15.52 14.75
C ARG A 12 -10.49 -16.65 15.74
N SER A 13 -11.00 -17.85 15.49
CA SER A 13 -10.79 -19.04 16.33
C SER A 13 -9.39 -19.60 16.16
N SER A 14 -8.81 -19.62 14.96
CA SER A 14 -7.41 -20.02 14.76
C SER A 14 -6.43 -19.05 15.41
N ARG A 15 -6.70 -17.73 15.41
CA ARG A 15 -5.95 -16.73 16.20
C ARG A 15 -6.12 -16.93 17.71
N ARG A 16 -7.33 -17.25 18.21
CA ARG A 16 -7.59 -17.54 19.63
C ARG A 16 -7.06 -18.90 20.07
N GLU A 17 -7.01 -19.89 19.18
CA GLU A 17 -6.44 -21.22 19.42
C GLU A 17 -4.92 -21.20 19.29
N PHE A 18 -4.32 -20.35 18.46
CA PHE A 18 -2.88 -20.10 18.47
C PHE A 18 -2.44 -19.36 19.74
N LEU A 19 -3.27 -18.45 20.26
CA LEU A 19 -3.07 -17.79 21.55
C LEU A 19 -3.47 -18.68 22.76
N ARG A 20 -4.36 -19.67 22.59
CA ARG A 20 -4.73 -20.65 23.64
C ARG A 20 -3.85 -21.91 23.62
N SER A 21 -3.26 -22.30 22.49
CA SER A 21 -2.27 -23.38 22.40
C SER A 21 -0.90 -22.98 22.94
N SER A 22 -0.74 -21.69 23.26
CA SER A 22 0.35 -21.15 24.09
C SER A 22 -0.01 -21.11 25.58
N GLY A 23 -1.18 -21.63 25.99
CA GLY A 23 -1.72 -21.54 27.35
C GLY A 23 -2.16 -22.88 27.94
N ILE A 24 -1.35 -23.38 28.86
CA ILE A 24 -1.65 -24.36 29.93
C ILE A 24 -1.49 -25.85 29.56
N ALA A 25 -0.30 -26.37 29.87
CA ALA A 25 -0.16 -27.62 30.61
C ALA A 25 1.01 -27.49 31.60
N MET A 26 0.73 -27.05 32.83
CA MET A 26 1.59 -27.31 34.00
C MET A 26 0.72 -27.30 35.26
N ALA A 27 0.13 -28.45 35.56
CA ALA A 27 -0.19 -28.79 36.94
C ALA A 27 1.04 -29.52 37.52
N GLY A 28 1.67 -28.90 38.52
CA GLY A 28 2.49 -29.57 39.53
C GLY A 28 3.74 -30.31 39.07
N ALA A 29 4.82 -29.58 38.76
CA ALA A 29 6.18 -30.07 38.99
C ALA A 29 7.10 -28.89 39.32
N SER A 30 7.59 -28.87 40.56
CA SER A 30 8.60 -27.93 41.05
C SER A 30 9.95 -28.21 40.39
N LEU A 31 10.47 -27.28 39.58
CA LEU A 31 11.84 -27.27 39.03
C LEU A 31 12.32 -25.82 38.81
N PRO A 32 13.65 -25.60 38.77
CA PRO A 32 14.37 -24.72 39.69
C PRO A 32 14.43 -23.26 39.23
N ALA A 33 14.73 -22.37 40.17
CA ALA A 33 15.09 -20.99 39.88
C ALA A 33 16.28 -20.96 38.90
N TRP A 34 16.02 -20.61 37.65
CA TRP A 34 17.07 -20.31 36.70
C TRP A 34 17.66 -18.95 37.09
N ALA A 35 18.80 -19.02 37.77
CA ALA A 35 19.67 -17.90 38.03
C ALA A 35 20.11 -17.26 36.71
N GLY A 36 19.79 -15.99 36.55
CA GLY A 36 20.51 -15.00 35.77
C GLY A 36 20.90 -15.36 34.35
N GLN A 37 20.00 -15.16 33.38
CA GLN A 37 20.45 -14.68 32.08
C GLN A 37 21.01 -13.27 32.28
N THR A 38 22.33 -13.15 32.32
CA THR A 38 23.00 -11.85 32.28
C THR A 38 22.59 -11.18 30.98
N ALA A 39 21.84 -10.07 31.08
CA ALA A 39 21.64 -9.18 29.95
C ALA A 39 23.01 -8.83 29.33
N PRO A 40 23.12 -8.75 28.00
CA PRO A 40 24.40 -8.45 27.36
C PRO A 40 25.02 -7.18 27.95
N LYS A 41 26.35 -7.19 28.14
CA LYS A 41 27.11 -6.06 28.70
C LYS A 41 27.02 -4.78 27.85
N VAL A 42 26.62 -4.90 26.59
CA VAL A 42 26.45 -3.80 25.63
C VAL A 42 25.10 -3.97 24.91
N ALA A 43 24.32 -2.90 24.84
CA ALA A 43 23.05 -2.91 24.12
C ALA A 43 23.28 -3.11 22.61
N PRO A 44 22.47 -3.93 21.91
CA PRO A 44 22.64 -4.17 20.48
C PRO A 44 22.37 -2.90 19.67
N ARG A 45 23.16 -2.70 18.61
CA ARG A 45 23.01 -1.59 17.65
C ARG A 45 22.05 -2.01 16.56
N ILE A 46 20.82 -1.50 16.64
CA ILE A 46 19.77 -1.79 15.66
C ILE A 46 19.59 -0.59 14.75
N ALA A 47 19.82 -0.78 13.45
CA ALA A 47 19.60 0.23 12.42
C ALA A 47 18.35 -0.09 11.60
N ILE A 48 17.49 0.90 11.41
CA ILE A 48 16.30 0.82 10.56
C ILE A 48 16.48 1.82 9.42
N VAL A 49 16.37 1.39 8.18
CA VAL A 49 16.51 2.27 7.01
C VAL A 49 15.13 2.53 6.41
N GLY A 50 14.70 3.79 6.47
CA GLY A 50 13.38 4.28 6.06
C GLY A 50 12.52 4.68 7.26
N GLY A 51 12.05 5.93 7.26
CA GLY A 51 11.15 6.54 8.24
C GLY A 51 9.69 6.52 7.82
N GLY A 52 9.31 5.61 6.92
CA GLY A 52 7.90 5.32 6.60
C GLY A 52 7.20 4.53 7.72
N ILE A 53 5.92 4.21 7.52
CA ILE A 53 5.11 3.51 8.54
C ILE A 53 5.73 2.16 8.98
N ALA A 54 6.39 1.43 8.06
CA ALA A 54 7.09 0.19 8.38
C ALA A 54 8.26 0.41 9.35
N GLY A 55 9.17 1.34 9.05
CA GLY A 55 10.30 1.63 9.94
C GLY A 55 9.88 2.25 11.27
N LEU A 56 8.87 3.12 11.25
CA LEU A 56 8.29 3.70 12.47
C LEU A 56 7.65 2.62 13.36
N THR A 57 6.89 1.68 12.78
CA THR A 57 6.27 0.59 13.54
C THR A 57 7.31 -0.42 14.04
N ALA A 58 8.37 -0.68 13.26
CA ALA A 58 9.49 -1.50 13.69
C ALA A 58 10.20 -0.91 14.92
N ALA A 59 10.54 0.39 14.86
CA ALA A 59 11.16 1.10 15.99
C ALA A 59 10.25 1.14 17.22
N LEU A 60 8.95 1.38 17.01
CA LEU A 60 7.95 1.38 18.07
C LEU A 60 7.86 0.02 18.76
N THR A 61 7.85 -1.07 17.98
CA THR A 61 7.79 -2.45 18.47
C THR A 61 9.03 -2.80 19.30
N LEU A 62 10.23 -2.46 18.80
CA LEU A 62 11.48 -2.67 19.53
C LEU A 62 11.52 -1.87 20.83
N ARG A 63 11.09 -0.60 20.80
CA ARG A 63 11.03 0.27 21.98
C ARG A 63 10.09 -0.28 23.03
N ASP A 64 8.92 -0.78 22.64
CA ASP A 64 7.96 -1.37 23.57
C ASP A 64 8.51 -2.64 24.24
N ALA A 65 9.46 -3.33 23.58
CA ALA A 65 10.21 -4.45 24.15
C ALA A 65 11.49 -4.03 24.91
N GLY A 66 11.75 -2.73 25.08
CA GLY A 66 12.89 -2.20 25.83
C GLY A 66 14.20 -2.07 25.03
N TYR A 67 14.17 -2.24 23.70
CA TYR A 67 15.34 -2.08 22.84
C TYR A 67 15.35 -0.73 22.14
N SER A 68 16.54 -0.16 21.95
CA SER A 68 16.73 1.07 21.19
C SER A 68 17.13 0.77 19.75
N ALA A 69 16.57 1.53 18.81
CA ALA A 69 16.95 1.50 17.40
C ALA A 69 17.14 2.92 16.88
N THR A 70 17.93 3.07 15.81
CA THR A 70 18.08 4.33 15.08
C THR A 70 17.44 4.19 13.70
N ILE A 71 16.53 5.09 13.35
CA ILE A 71 15.94 5.19 12.03
C ILE A 71 16.77 6.17 11.20
N TYR A 72 17.18 5.76 10.00
CA TYR A 72 17.82 6.61 9.00
C TYR A 72 16.82 6.87 7.88
N GLU A 73 16.42 8.12 7.69
CA GLU A 73 15.43 8.56 6.71
C GLU A 73 16.08 9.50 5.70
N ALA A 74 15.93 9.18 4.42
CA ALA A 74 16.56 9.92 3.34
C ALA A 74 15.98 11.34 3.15
N SER A 75 14.70 11.52 3.46
CA SER A 75 13.99 12.80 3.30
C SER A 75 14.14 13.69 4.54
N SER A 76 13.68 14.93 4.40
CA SER A 76 13.58 15.90 5.51
C SER A 76 12.37 15.66 6.42
N ARG A 77 11.58 14.61 6.17
CA ARG A 77 10.41 14.22 6.96
C ARG A 77 10.29 12.70 7.09
N SER A 78 9.66 12.25 8.17
CA SER A 78 9.15 10.88 8.30
C SER A 78 7.76 10.73 7.65
N GLY A 79 7.27 9.50 7.57
CA GLY A 79 5.93 9.14 7.07
C GLY A 79 5.94 8.45 5.70
N GLY A 80 6.98 8.64 4.88
CA GLY A 80 7.08 8.00 3.57
C GLY A 80 5.87 8.31 2.68
N ARG A 81 5.16 7.27 2.21
CA ARG A 81 3.92 7.38 1.40
C ARG A 81 2.66 7.76 2.19
N MET A 82 2.77 8.12 3.46
CA MET A 82 1.70 8.79 4.20
C MET A 82 2.08 10.27 4.29
N HIS A 83 1.42 11.12 3.48
CA HIS A 83 1.77 12.54 3.34
C HIS A 83 0.52 13.33 2.97
N SER A 84 0.09 14.20 3.88
CA SER A 84 -1.15 14.93 3.77
C SER A 84 -0.88 16.37 3.35
N ASP A 85 -1.66 16.92 2.44
CA ASP A 85 -1.64 18.33 2.05
C ASP A 85 -2.86 19.04 2.64
N SER A 86 -2.61 19.93 3.59
CA SER A 86 -3.61 20.79 4.23
C SER A 86 -3.38 22.27 3.94
N ALA A 87 -2.35 22.60 3.17
CA ALA A 87 -1.91 23.98 2.95
C ALA A 87 -2.51 24.57 1.67
N THR A 88 -2.77 23.73 0.67
CA THR A 88 -3.17 24.21 -0.67
C THR A 88 -4.65 24.57 -0.78
N TRP A 89 -5.51 23.95 0.03
CA TRP A 89 -6.95 23.89 -0.26
C TRP A 89 -7.78 24.93 0.48
N GLN A 90 -8.85 25.42 -0.17
CA GLN A 90 -9.86 26.24 0.50
C GLN A 90 -10.64 25.43 1.56
N ASN A 91 -11.30 26.14 2.47
CA ASN A 91 -12.16 25.58 3.52
C ASN A 91 -11.46 24.61 4.49
N GLY A 92 -10.13 24.70 4.59
CA GLY A 92 -9.33 23.83 5.47
C GLY A 92 -9.36 22.37 5.06
N GLN A 93 -9.62 22.08 3.78
CA GLN A 93 -9.67 20.72 3.26
C GLN A 93 -8.26 20.12 3.19
N VAL A 94 -8.21 18.79 3.29
CA VAL A 94 -6.97 18.00 3.31
C VAL A 94 -7.04 16.94 2.22
N THR A 95 -5.94 16.74 1.49
CA THR A 95 -5.80 15.60 0.58
C THR A 95 -4.61 14.74 0.96
N GLU A 96 -4.56 13.52 0.46
CA GLU A 96 -3.43 12.62 0.66
C GLU A 96 -2.64 12.49 -0.63
N ARG A 97 -1.37 12.90 -0.61
CA ARG A 97 -0.49 12.82 -1.78
C ARG A 97 -0.23 11.37 -2.22
N CYS A 98 -0.42 10.41 -1.33
CA CYS A 98 -0.23 8.98 -1.57
C CYS A 98 -1.31 8.15 -0.84
N GLY A 99 -0.97 7.37 0.19
CA GLY A 99 -1.90 6.44 0.85
C GLY A 99 -3.04 7.16 1.59
N GLU A 100 -4.28 6.84 1.22
CA GLU A 100 -5.47 7.60 1.66
C GLU A 100 -6.52 6.77 2.41
N LEU A 101 -6.92 5.63 1.87
CA LEU A 101 -8.10 4.93 2.34
C LEU A 101 -7.71 3.74 3.21
N ILE A 102 -8.55 3.47 4.22
CA ILE A 102 -8.33 2.45 5.25
C ILE A 102 -9.56 1.54 5.27
N ASP A 103 -9.35 0.23 5.13
CA ASP A 103 -10.40 -0.77 5.20
C ASP A 103 -10.69 -1.23 6.64
N PRO A 104 -11.90 -1.76 6.90
CA PRO A 104 -12.25 -2.36 8.19
C PRO A 104 -11.33 -3.49 8.64
N GLU A 105 -10.71 -4.20 7.70
CA GLU A 105 -9.78 -5.30 7.98
C GLU A 105 -8.33 -4.83 8.26
N HIS A 106 -8.03 -3.53 8.19
CA HIS A 106 -6.70 -2.97 8.53
C HIS A 106 -6.49 -2.84 10.04
N ASP A 107 -6.48 -3.99 10.72
CA ASP A 107 -6.38 -4.10 12.17
C ASP A 107 -5.18 -3.30 12.73
N THR A 108 -4.00 -3.38 12.11
CA THR A 108 -2.77 -2.77 12.63
C THR A 108 -2.85 -1.25 12.59
N ILE A 109 -3.25 -0.66 11.45
CA ILE A 109 -3.38 0.79 11.31
C ILE A 109 -4.48 1.34 12.23
N LEU A 110 -5.59 0.63 12.37
CA LEU A 110 -6.68 1.04 13.26
C LEU A 110 -6.29 0.95 14.74
N ASP A 111 -5.57 -0.10 15.15
CA ASP A 111 -5.06 -0.24 16.51
C ASP A 111 -3.99 0.82 16.83
N LEU A 112 -3.13 1.15 15.87
CA LEU A 112 -2.17 2.25 15.99
C LEU A 112 -2.89 3.60 16.12
N ALA A 113 -3.90 3.87 15.29
CA ALA A 113 -4.71 5.09 15.40
C ALA A 113 -5.34 5.20 16.80
N LYS A 114 -5.94 4.10 17.30
CA LYS A 114 -6.49 4.03 18.66
C LYS A 114 -5.43 4.27 19.73
N ARG A 115 -4.26 3.64 19.61
CA ARG A 115 -3.14 3.79 20.56
C ARG A 115 -2.71 5.25 20.71
N PHE A 116 -2.68 6.00 19.61
CA PHE A 116 -2.28 7.40 19.60
C PHE A 116 -3.46 8.37 19.69
N ASN A 117 -4.67 7.88 20.00
CA ASN A 117 -5.89 8.67 20.11
C ASN A 117 -6.18 9.52 18.86
N ILE A 118 -5.90 8.97 17.68
CA ILE A 118 -6.18 9.60 16.39
C ILE A 118 -7.59 9.22 15.97
N ARG A 119 -8.40 10.24 15.69
CA ARG A 119 -9.79 10.05 15.27
C ARG A 119 -9.84 9.48 13.84
N VAL A 120 -10.41 8.30 13.70
CA VAL A 120 -10.76 7.69 12.41
C VAL A 120 -12.18 8.08 12.04
N THR A 121 -12.40 8.51 10.80
CA THR A 121 -13.70 8.92 10.28
C THR A 121 -14.16 7.93 9.21
N ASP A 122 -15.41 7.49 9.32
CA ASP A 122 -16.11 6.70 8.30
C ASP A 122 -16.57 7.63 7.19
N VAL A 123 -15.90 7.56 6.04
CA VAL A 123 -16.17 8.42 4.88
C VAL A 123 -17.37 7.94 4.08
N SER A 124 -17.69 6.65 4.14
CA SER A 124 -18.85 6.08 3.42
C SER A 124 -20.18 6.66 3.91
N ARG A 125 -20.25 7.07 5.19
CA ARG A 125 -21.44 7.71 5.77
C ARG A 125 -21.67 9.15 5.31
N ALA A 126 -20.70 9.74 4.62
CA ALA A 126 -20.81 11.09 4.09
C ALA A 126 -21.17 11.13 2.61
N GLU A 127 -21.38 9.96 1.99
CA GLU A 127 -21.88 9.88 0.63
C GLU A 127 -23.36 10.31 0.57
N PRO A 128 -23.80 10.94 -0.53
CA PRO A 128 -25.21 11.26 -0.70
C PRO A 128 -26.09 10.00 -0.64
N PRO A 129 -27.31 10.09 -0.10
CA PRO A 129 -28.26 8.96 -0.14
C PRO A 129 -28.44 8.44 -1.56
N ASP A 130 -28.44 7.11 -1.71
CA ASP A 130 -28.63 6.39 -2.97
C ASP A 130 -27.60 6.71 -4.06
N SER A 131 -26.48 7.35 -3.71
CA SER A 131 -25.41 7.61 -4.66
C SER A 131 -24.71 6.34 -5.11
N THR A 132 -24.23 6.34 -6.35
CA THR A 132 -23.48 5.22 -6.92
C THR A 132 -22.22 5.70 -7.63
N ASP A 133 -21.27 4.77 -7.80
CA ASP A 133 -20.14 4.97 -8.69
C ASP A 133 -20.63 5.24 -10.11
N THR A 134 -19.90 6.09 -10.82
CA THR A 134 -20.26 6.55 -12.15
C THR A 134 -19.38 5.89 -13.22
N TYR A 135 -19.95 5.02 -14.05
CA TYR A 135 -19.20 4.39 -15.14
C TYR A 135 -19.57 4.99 -16.50
N TYR A 136 -18.57 5.35 -17.30
CA TYR A 136 -18.74 5.94 -18.63
C TYR A 136 -17.74 5.36 -19.62
N PHE A 137 -18.21 4.52 -20.54
CA PHE A 137 -17.34 3.83 -21.48
C PHE A 137 -17.89 3.93 -22.90
N PHE A 138 -17.01 4.01 -23.89
CA PHE A 138 -17.40 4.05 -25.30
C PHE A 138 -18.41 5.16 -25.63
N GLY A 139 -18.28 6.31 -24.96
CA GLY A 139 -19.17 7.47 -25.15
C GLY A 139 -20.58 7.28 -24.58
N GLN A 140 -20.81 6.30 -23.71
CA GLN A 140 -22.11 5.97 -23.14
C GLN A 140 -21.99 5.72 -21.62
N ARG A 141 -23.08 5.94 -20.89
CA ARG A 141 -23.17 5.52 -19.48
C ARG A 141 -23.24 4.01 -19.38
N TYR A 142 -22.58 3.46 -18.38
CA TYR A 142 -22.69 2.06 -18.01
C TYR A 142 -23.35 1.94 -16.63
N PRO A 143 -24.68 1.73 -16.55
CA PRO A 143 -25.38 1.74 -15.28
C PRO A 143 -24.86 0.68 -14.31
N ARG A 144 -24.75 1.03 -13.02
CA ARG A 144 -24.22 0.13 -12.00
C ARG A 144 -24.97 -1.18 -11.87
N ASP A 145 -26.29 -1.17 -12.04
CA ASP A 145 -27.10 -2.40 -12.02
C ASP A 145 -26.72 -3.34 -13.19
N GLN A 146 -26.48 -2.78 -14.38
CA GLN A 146 -25.99 -3.56 -15.51
C GLN A 146 -24.57 -4.09 -15.24
N ALA A 147 -23.70 -3.28 -14.64
CA ALA A 147 -22.36 -3.71 -14.23
C ALA A 147 -22.41 -4.88 -13.24
N ILE A 148 -23.32 -4.85 -12.26
CA ILE A 148 -23.50 -5.97 -11.33
C ILE A 148 -23.95 -7.24 -12.06
N GLU A 149 -24.86 -7.14 -13.01
CA GLU A 149 -25.32 -8.29 -13.79
C GLU A 149 -24.19 -8.89 -14.65
N ASP A 150 -23.45 -8.03 -15.35
CA ASP A 150 -22.33 -8.44 -16.20
C ASP A 150 -21.15 -8.99 -15.38
N PHE A 151 -21.01 -8.58 -14.11
CA PHE A 151 -19.96 -9.06 -13.22
C PHE A 151 -20.23 -10.47 -12.68
N LYS A 152 -21.48 -10.93 -12.61
CA LYS A 152 -21.81 -12.28 -12.11
C LYS A 152 -21.00 -13.40 -12.77
N PRO A 153 -20.90 -13.51 -14.11
CA PRO A 153 -20.04 -14.53 -14.74
C PRO A 153 -18.55 -14.30 -14.47
N VAL A 154 -18.09 -13.04 -14.39
CA VAL A 154 -16.70 -12.70 -14.06
C VAL A 154 -16.35 -13.21 -12.66
N TYR A 155 -17.22 -12.97 -11.68
CA TYR A 155 -17.09 -13.47 -10.32
C TYR A 155 -16.98 -14.99 -10.27
N GLN A 156 -17.77 -15.72 -11.07
CA GLN A 156 -17.66 -17.19 -11.13
C GLN A 156 -16.32 -17.64 -11.69
N ALA A 157 -15.82 -16.99 -12.75
CA ALA A 157 -14.50 -17.28 -13.31
C ALA A 157 -13.39 -17.03 -12.28
N VAL A 158 -13.44 -15.90 -11.57
CA VAL A 158 -12.49 -15.60 -10.48
C VAL A 158 -12.54 -16.67 -9.39
N LYS A 159 -13.72 -17.10 -8.94
CA LYS A 159 -13.82 -18.13 -7.89
C LYS A 159 -13.30 -19.48 -8.35
N GLN A 160 -13.54 -19.85 -9.61
CA GLN A 160 -12.98 -21.06 -10.19
C GLN A 160 -11.45 -21.02 -10.21
N ASP A 161 -10.87 -19.93 -10.72
CA ASP A 161 -9.42 -19.77 -10.83
C ASP A 161 -8.76 -19.65 -9.44
N LEU A 162 -9.39 -18.96 -8.48
CA LEU A 162 -8.93 -18.91 -7.08
C LEU A 162 -8.87 -20.31 -6.46
N ASN A 163 -9.95 -21.09 -6.59
CA ASN A 163 -10.02 -22.43 -6.01
C ASN A 163 -8.96 -23.36 -6.63
N ALA A 164 -8.67 -23.21 -7.92
CA ALA A 164 -7.65 -24.00 -8.61
C ALA A 164 -6.22 -23.57 -8.22
N ALA A 165 -5.97 -22.26 -8.16
CA ALA A 165 -4.66 -21.71 -7.79
C ALA A 165 -4.31 -22.00 -6.33
N GLY A 166 -5.29 -21.90 -5.43
CA GLY A 166 -5.05 -21.82 -4.00
C GLY A 166 -4.42 -20.47 -3.61
N TYR A 167 -4.20 -20.28 -2.32
CA TYR A 167 -3.58 -19.08 -1.77
C TYR A 167 -2.86 -19.40 -0.44
N PRO A 168 -1.71 -18.76 -0.16
CA PRO A 168 -0.96 -17.89 -1.07
C PRO A 168 -0.19 -18.71 -2.11
N THR A 169 -0.03 -18.17 -3.32
CA THR A 169 0.99 -18.66 -4.27
C THR A 169 2.32 -18.03 -3.89
N LEU A 170 3.31 -18.89 -3.62
CA LEU A 170 4.67 -18.50 -3.31
C LEU A 170 5.63 -19.31 -4.19
N TYR A 171 6.88 -18.87 -4.29
CA TYR A 171 7.89 -19.63 -5.05
C TYR A 171 8.11 -21.03 -4.47
N SER A 172 7.87 -21.20 -3.16
CA SER A 172 8.02 -22.46 -2.44
C SER A 172 6.75 -23.32 -2.45
N ASN A 173 5.62 -22.75 -2.86
CA ASN A 173 4.32 -23.40 -2.79
C ASN A 173 3.37 -22.84 -3.85
N ALA A 174 3.19 -23.59 -4.94
CA ALA A 174 2.28 -23.24 -6.03
C ALA A 174 1.65 -24.50 -6.61
N THR A 175 0.34 -24.46 -6.87
CA THR A 175 -0.32 -25.51 -7.65
C THR A 175 0.04 -25.37 -9.13
N ARG A 176 -0.22 -26.41 -9.92
CA ARG A 176 -0.06 -26.31 -11.38
C ARG A 176 -0.94 -25.23 -11.99
N ALA A 177 -2.15 -25.04 -11.47
CA ALA A 177 -3.04 -23.98 -11.93
C ALA A 177 -2.48 -22.60 -11.58
N ALA A 178 -1.94 -22.42 -10.37
CA ALA A 178 -1.25 -21.18 -9.99
C ALA A 178 -0.08 -20.87 -10.92
N GLN A 179 0.75 -21.86 -11.29
CA GLN A 179 1.83 -21.67 -12.26
C GLN A 179 1.34 -21.20 -13.63
N MET A 180 0.24 -21.77 -14.12
CA MET A 180 -0.34 -21.37 -15.42
C MET A 180 -0.95 -19.96 -15.36
N LEU A 181 -1.69 -19.66 -14.30
CA LEU A 181 -2.29 -18.35 -14.08
C LEU A 181 -1.22 -17.28 -13.83
N ASP A 182 -0.11 -17.64 -13.19
CA ASP A 182 1.00 -16.72 -12.97
C ASP A 182 1.67 -16.31 -14.28
N GLN A 183 1.75 -17.20 -15.27
CA GLN A 183 2.29 -16.87 -16.59
C GLN A 183 1.31 -16.10 -17.47
N MET A 184 0.01 -16.14 -17.16
CA MET A 184 -1.03 -15.39 -17.86
C MET A 184 -1.05 -13.95 -17.35
N SER A 185 -0.99 -12.98 -18.26
CA SER A 185 -1.21 -11.59 -17.89
C SER A 185 -2.66 -11.34 -17.48
N LEU A 186 -2.89 -10.31 -16.67
CA LEU A 186 -4.23 -9.88 -16.30
C LEU A 186 -5.03 -9.47 -17.54
N PHE A 187 -4.38 -8.82 -18.51
CA PHE A 187 -4.98 -8.46 -19.80
C PHE A 187 -5.51 -9.70 -20.54
N GLU A 188 -4.69 -10.75 -20.69
CA GLU A 188 -5.12 -11.99 -21.34
C GLU A 188 -6.24 -12.68 -20.58
N TRP A 189 -6.22 -12.61 -19.24
CA TRP A 189 -7.30 -13.14 -18.42
C TRP A 189 -8.63 -12.43 -18.73
N ILE A 190 -8.64 -11.09 -18.84
CA ILE A 190 -9.84 -10.32 -19.19
C ILE A 190 -10.38 -10.77 -20.55
N ASP A 191 -9.53 -10.82 -21.58
CA ASP A 191 -9.96 -11.20 -22.93
C ASP A 191 -10.46 -12.64 -23.02
N GLN A 192 -9.94 -13.54 -22.20
CA GLN A 192 -10.35 -14.95 -22.19
C GLN A 192 -11.58 -15.23 -21.33
N ARG A 193 -11.80 -14.48 -20.24
CA ARG A 193 -12.82 -14.79 -19.22
C ARG A 193 -14.03 -13.87 -19.25
N ILE A 194 -13.87 -12.64 -19.75
CA ILE A 194 -14.95 -11.66 -19.82
C ILE A 194 -15.53 -11.64 -21.23
N ARG A 195 -16.85 -11.78 -21.36
CA ARG A 195 -17.52 -11.76 -22.66
C ARG A 195 -17.27 -10.42 -23.36
N GLY A 196 -16.63 -10.48 -24.54
CA GLY A 196 -16.26 -9.30 -25.31
C GLY A 196 -14.91 -8.68 -24.90
N GLY A 197 -14.26 -9.19 -23.85
CA GLY A 197 -12.95 -8.73 -23.38
C GLY A 197 -12.93 -7.22 -23.19
N HIS A 198 -11.81 -6.59 -23.56
CA HIS A 198 -11.63 -5.14 -23.52
C HIS A 198 -12.57 -4.34 -24.44
N ASN A 199 -13.30 -5.00 -25.35
CA ASN A 199 -14.33 -4.33 -26.17
C ASN A 199 -15.70 -4.27 -25.49
N SER A 200 -15.81 -4.71 -24.23
CA SER A 200 -17.03 -4.63 -23.43
C SER A 200 -16.89 -3.61 -22.29
N PRO A 201 -17.99 -2.96 -21.84
CA PRO A 201 -17.92 -2.06 -20.68
C PRO A 201 -17.39 -2.74 -19.41
N MET A 202 -17.79 -3.99 -19.16
CA MET A 202 -17.27 -4.79 -18.03
C MET A 202 -15.77 -5.03 -18.16
N GLY A 203 -15.28 -5.42 -19.33
CA GLY A 203 -13.85 -5.62 -19.56
C GLY A 203 -13.03 -4.34 -19.35
N ARG A 204 -13.52 -3.18 -19.84
CA ARG A 204 -12.88 -1.89 -19.57
C ARG A 204 -12.91 -1.49 -18.11
N LEU A 205 -14.02 -1.74 -17.41
CA LEU A 205 -14.13 -1.47 -15.98
C LEU A 205 -13.10 -2.28 -15.19
N ILE A 206 -12.99 -3.59 -15.45
CA ILE A 206 -12.00 -4.46 -14.79
C ILE A 206 -10.57 -4.07 -15.19
N ASP A 207 -10.31 -3.79 -16.46
CA ASP A 207 -8.97 -3.37 -16.91
C ASP A 207 -8.50 -2.10 -16.16
N ILE A 208 -9.35 -1.09 -16.07
CA ILE A 208 -9.02 0.15 -15.37
C ILE A 208 -8.90 -0.09 -13.86
N ALA A 209 -9.91 -0.70 -13.23
CA ALA A 209 -9.93 -0.90 -11.79
C ALA A 209 -8.67 -1.62 -11.31
N TYR A 210 -8.26 -2.68 -12.00
CA TYR A 210 -7.11 -3.49 -11.58
C TYR A 210 -5.76 -3.03 -12.13
N SER A 211 -5.74 -2.12 -13.10
CA SER A 211 -4.53 -1.33 -13.39
C SER A 211 -4.20 -0.42 -12.19
N LEU A 212 -5.22 0.26 -11.66
CA LEU A 212 -5.06 1.32 -10.65
C LEU A 212 -4.69 0.79 -9.26
N GLU A 213 -5.16 -0.40 -8.89
CA GLU A 213 -4.89 -1.04 -7.59
C GLU A 213 -3.39 -1.12 -7.27
N TYR A 214 -2.61 -1.50 -8.27
CA TYR A 214 -1.17 -1.68 -8.16
C TYR A 214 -0.36 -0.65 -8.93
N GLY A 215 -1.02 0.11 -9.80
CA GLY A 215 -0.42 1.18 -10.58
C GLY A 215 0.29 0.74 -11.85
N GLY A 216 0.01 -0.46 -12.37
CA GLY A 216 0.67 -1.01 -13.55
C GLY A 216 -0.32 -1.46 -14.62
N GLU A 217 0.09 -1.45 -15.88
CA GLU A 217 -0.73 -1.95 -16.99
C GLU A 217 -1.10 -3.43 -16.78
N THR A 218 -2.33 -3.83 -17.10
CA THR A 218 -2.79 -5.23 -16.99
C THR A 218 -1.97 -6.21 -17.84
N THR A 219 -1.31 -5.71 -18.90
CA THR A 219 -0.37 -6.48 -19.74
C THR A 219 0.93 -6.85 -19.00
N GLN A 220 1.28 -6.10 -17.96
CA GLN A 220 2.50 -6.30 -17.16
C GLN A 220 2.23 -7.00 -15.83
N GLN A 221 0.97 -7.24 -15.49
CA GLN A 221 0.56 -7.85 -14.24
C GLN A 221 0.21 -9.33 -14.43
N SER A 222 0.61 -10.16 -13.48
CA SER A 222 0.15 -11.55 -13.38
C SER A 222 -1.36 -11.58 -13.14
N SER A 223 -2.09 -12.49 -13.79
CA SER A 223 -3.55 -12.64 -13.59
C SER A 223 -3.92 -12.98 -12.14
N LEU A 224 -2.98 -13.58 -11.40
CA LEU A 224 -3.14 -13.86 -9.96
C LEU A 224 -3.36 -12.59 -9.13
N ASN A 225 -2.87 -11.42 -9.56
CA ASN A 225 -3.15 -10.15 -8.89
C ASN A 225 -4.67 -9.89 -8.84
N LEU A 226 -5.35 -9.95 -9.98
CA LEU A 226 -6.81 -9.81 -10.07
C LEU A 226 -7.53 -10.89 -9.26
N ILE A 227 -7.12 -12.15 -9.44
CA ILE A 227 -7.80 -13.30 -8.83
C ILE A 227 -7.76 -13.21 -7.30
N TYR A 228 -6.63 -12.81 -6.72
CA TYR A 228 -6.52 -12.68 -5.26
C TYR A 228 -7.20 -11.43 -4.72
N LEU A 229 -7.22 -10.33 -5.47
CA LEU A 229 -7.95 -9.14 -5.05
C LEU A 229 -9.47 -9.35 -5.07
N LEU A 230 -10.02 -9.95 -6.13
CA LEU A 230 -11.45 -10.20 -6.26
C LEU A 230 -11.94 -11.47 -5.56
N GLY A 231 -11.08 -12.47 -5.46
CA GLY A 231 -11.45 -13.82 -5.06
C GLY A 231 -11.96 -13.92 -3.62
N TYR A 232 -11.75 -12.92 -2.78
CA TYR A 232 -12.28 -12.86 -1.42
C TYR A 232 -13.44 -11.87 -1.24
N GLN A 233 -13.81 -11.17 -2.30
CA GLN A 233 -14.89 -10.19 -2.30
C GLN A 233 -16.26 -10.83 -2.53
N SER A 234 -17.31 -10.03 -2.32
CA SER A 234 -18.69 -10.42 -2.59
C SER A 234 -19.04 -10.32 -4.07
N ILE A 235 -20.09 -11.00 -4.52
CA ILE A 235 -20.58 -10.94 -5.91
C ILE A 235 -21.05 -9.55 -6.36
N ARG A 236 -21.17 -8.58 -5.44
CA ARG A 236 -21.54 -7.19 -5.75
C ARG A 236 -20.37 -6.22 -5.63
N ALA A 237 -19.20 -6.70 -5.21
CA ALA A 237 -17.98 -5.92 -5.07
C ALA A 237 -17.15 -6.12 -6.33
N ILE A 238 -17.46 -5.30 -7.35
CA ILE A 238 -16.71 -5.24 -8.61
C ILE A 238 -15.31 -4.66 -8.35
N GLU A 239 -15.24 -3.73 -7.40
CA GLU A 239 -14.04 -3.09 -6.88
C GLU A 239 -13.56 -3.77 -5.59
N ARG A 240 -12.27 -3.64 -5.29
CA ARG A 240 -11.56 -4.40 -4.25
C ARG A 240 -11.90 -3.98 -2.82
N SER A 241 -11.99 -2.68 -2.57
CA SER A 241 -11.85 -2.11 -1.23
C SER A 241 -13.15 -1.49 -0.74
N ALA A 242 -13.40 -1.55 0.57
CA ALA A 242 -14.53 -0.85 1.17
C ALA A 242 -14.21 0.64 1.33
N GLU A 243 -12.92 1.00 1.31
CA GLU A 243 -12.38 2.37 1.37
C GLU A 243 -13.06 3.23 2.45
N GLN A 244 -13.37 2.58 3.57
CA GLN A 244 -14.39 3.08 4.48
C GLN A 244 -13.86 4.20 5.37
N TYR A 245 -12.58 4.20 5.69
CA TYR A 245 -12.01 5.04 6.73
C TYR A 245 -10.86 5.91 6.25
N ARG A 246 -10.66 7.02 6.97
CA ARG A 246 -9.45 7.85 6.95
C ARG A 246 -9.18 8.45 8.32
N MET A 247 -7.97 8.93 8.54
CA MET A 247 -7.66 9.69 9.75
C MET A 247 -8.10 11.14 9.60
N THR A 248 -8.78 11.65 10.62
CA THR A 248 -9.29 13.03 10.64
C THR A 248 -8.12 14.01 10.66
N GLY A 249 -8.10 14.96 9.72
CA GLY A 249 -6.99 15.91 9.57
C GLY A 249 -5.79 15.37 8.78
N GLY A 250 -5.89 14.14 8.25
CA GLY A 250 -4.92 13.54 7.35
C GLY A 250 -4.18 12.34 7.94
N ASN A 251 -3.87 11.36 7.11
CA ASN A 251 -3.21 10.11 7.48
C ASN A 251 -1.78 10.32 7.97
N GLU A 252 -1.11 11.40 7.58
CA GLU A 252 0.22 11.74 8.08
C GLU A 252 0.24 11.98 9.60
N SER A 253 -0.91 12.22 10.23
CA SER A 253 -1.03 12.31 11.69
C SER A 253 -0.49 11.08 12.42
N LEU A 254 -0.69 9.87 11.89
CA LEU A 254 -0.21 8.64 12.53
C LEU A 254 1.32 8.50 12.54
N PRO A 255 2.04 8.55 11.41
CA PRO A 255 3.49 8.47 11.44
C PRO A 255 4.12 9.61 12.25
N ARG A 256 3.52 10.81 12.26
CA ARG A 256 3.96 11.92 13.14
C ARG A 256 3.79 11.58 14.62
N ALA A 257 2.65 11.00 15.01
CA ALA A 257 2.40 10.59 16.40
C ALA A 257 3.36 9.48 16.86
N ILE A 258 3.64 8.49 15.99
CA ILE A 258 4.62 7.45 16.29
C ILE A 258 6.01 8.07 16.48
N ALA A 259 6.45 8.91 15.53
CA ALA A 259 7.75 9.59 15.60
C ALA A 259 7.90 10.41 16.88
N ALA A 260 6.87 11.16 17.28
CA ALA A 260 6.87 11.97 18.49
C ALA A 260 6.93 11.14 19.80
N ALA A 261 6.46 9.89 19.77
CA ALA A 261 6.54 9.01 20.92
C ALA A 261 7.92 8.35 21.07
N LEU A 262 8.72 8.28 20.00
CA LEU A 262 10.08 7.73 20.07
C LEU A 262 11.01 8.70 20.82
N PRO A 263 12.06 8.20 21.49
CA PRO A 263 13.05 9.07 22.14
C PRO A 263 13.66 10.09 21.17
N ALA A 264 13.98 11.27 21.70
CA ALA A 264 14.64 12.30 20.90
C ALA A 264 15.96 11.77 20.32
N GLY A 265 16.19 12.03 19.02
CA GLY A 265 17.38 11.55 18.30
C GLY A 265 17.29 10.12 17.75
N THR A 266 16.17 9.40 17.96
CA THR A 266 15.91 8.10 17.32
C THR A 266 15.87 8.20 15.80
N ILE A 267 15.37 9.30 15.24
CA ILE A 267 15.24 9.50 13.79
C ILE A 267 16.32 10.45 13.28
N ARG A 268 17.11 9.99 12.31
CA ARG A 268 18.13 10.75 11.59
C ARG A 268 17.60 11.05 10.18
N LEU A 269 17.09 12.27 10.01
CA LEU A 269 16.59 12.78 8.73
C LEU A 269 17.73 13.16 7.79
N ASN A 270 17.41 13.28 6.50
CA ASN A 270 18.36 13.59 5.41
C ASN A 270 19.53 12.60 5.29
N ALA A 271 19.39 11.38 5.83
CA ALA A 271 20.41 10.33 5.80
C ALA A 271 20.04 9.29 4.73
N SER A 272 20.50 9.50 3.50
CA SER A 272 20.21 8.60 2.38
C SER A 272 21.19 7.43 2.36
N LEU A 273 20.70 6.20 2.49
CA LEU A 273 21.52 5.01 2.37
C LEU A 273 22.14 4.95 0.96
N THR A 274 23.43 4.62 0.88
CA THR A 274 24.16 4.44 -0.37
C THR A 274 24.71 3.03 -0.54
N ALA A 275 25.12 2.38 0.55
CA ALA A 275 25.63 1.01 0.52
C ALA A 275 25.31 0.18 1.77
N VAL A 276 25.21 -1.13 1.60
CA VAL A 276 25.08 -2.14 2.65
C VAL A 276 26.13 -3.23 2.46
N ALA A 277 26.99 -3.43 3.46
CA ALA A 277 28.00 -4.48 3.45
C ALA A 277 27.87 -5.34 4.72
N ARG A 278 27.99 -6.66 4.57
CA ARG A 278 28.06 -7.61 5.68
C ARG A 278 29.53 -7.83 6.04
N ASN A 279 29.87 -7.66 7.31
CA ASN A 279 31.21 -7.86 7.82
C ASN A 279 31.46 -9.34 8.20
N GLU A 280 32.73 -9.72 8.34
CA GLU A 280 33.13 -11.10 8.70
C GLU A 280 32.59 -11.53 10.07
N ASP A 281 32.45 -10.58 11.01
CA ASP A 281 31.88 -10.81 12.35
C ASP A 281 30.34 -10.92 12.35
N GLY A 282 29.69 -10.81 11.19
CA GLY A 282 28.24 -10.91 11.04
C GLY A 282 27.48 -9.61 11.31
N THR A 283 28.17 -8.52 11.68
CA THR A 283 27.59 -7.17 11.71
C THR A 283 27.45 -6.60 10.30
N TYR A 284 26.78 -5.45 10.18
CA TYR A 284 26.59 -4.74 8.92
C TYR A 284 27.18 -3.33 8.99
N THR A 285 27.87 -2.95 7.92
CA THR A 285 28.32 -1.58 7.67
C THR A 285 27.34 -0.91 6.70
N LEU A 286 26.74 0.19 7.14
CA LEU A 286 25.79 0.99 6.38
C LEU A 286 26.42 2.34 6.01
N SER A 287 26.51 2.64 4.72
CA SER A 287 27.03 3.91 4.23
C SER A 287 25.88 4.86 3.89
N PHE A 288 26.02 6.13 4.26
CA PHE A 288 25.00 7.14 4.03
C PHE A 288 25.59 8.39 3.36
N HIS A 289 24.75 9.09 2.61
CA HIS A 289 24.97 10.45 2.14
C HIS A 289 24.01 11.40 2.87
N GLY A 290 24.55 12.51 3.40
CA GLY A 290 23.77 13.53 4.11
C GLY A 290 23.51 13.21 5.59
N GLY A 291 22.66 14.02 6.24
CA GLY A 291 22.18 13.76 7.61
C GLY A 291 23.25 13.91 8.69
N GLY A 292 24.34 14.60 8.39
CA GLY A 292 25.50 14.75 9.29
C GLY A 292 26.31 13.47 9.46
N GLN A 293 26.08 12.43 8.65
CA GLN A 293 26.85 11.19 8.68
C GLN A 293 28.11 11.34 7.84
N SER A 294 29.27 11.47 8.51
CA SER A 294 30.59 11.51 7.86
C SER A 294 31.28 10.15 7.83
N SER A 295 30.71 9.13 8.48
CA SER A 295 31.31 7.82 8.63
C SER A 295 30.25 6.72 8.52
N PRO A 296 30.62 5.52 8.03
CA PRO A 296 29.69 4.40 7.99
C PRO A 296 29.16 4.04 9.39
N VAL A 297 27.91 3.58 9.42
CA VAL A 297 27.23 3.12 10.64
C VAL A 297 27.40 1.61 10.76
N LEU A 298 27.96 1.18 11.87
CA LEU A 298 28.07 -0.25 12.21
C LEU A 298 26.83 -0.69 12.99
N ALA A 299 26.15 -1.73 12.52
CA ALA A 299 24.90 -2.24 13.09
C ALA A 299 24.97 -3.76 13.30
N ASP A 300 24.49 -4.22 14.44
CA ASP A 300 24.39 -5.65 14.74
C ASP A 300 23.15 -6.27 14.10
N ARG A 301 22.09 -5.47 13.95
CA ARG A 301 20.84 -5.81 13.26
C ARG A 301 20.44 -4.68 12.33
N VAL A 302 19.96 -5.04 11.15
CA VAL A 302 19.46 -4.09 10.15
C VAL A 302 18.02 -4.44 9.80
N ILE A 303 17.14 -3.45 9.71
CA ILE A 303 15.82 -3.58 9.09
C ILE A 303 15.76 -2.62 7.90
N LEU A 304 15.73 -3.17 6.68
CA LEU A 304 15.54 -2.40 5.45
C LEU A 304 14.03 -2.25 5.20
N THR A 305 13.53 -1.01 5.24
CA THR A 305 12.11 -0.70 5.04
C THR A 305 11.82 0.17 3.81
N LEU A 306 12.88 0.53 3.07
CA LEU A 306 12.78 1.18 1.77
C LEU A 306 12.17 0.23 0.72
N PRO A 307 11.43 0.76 -0.27
CA PRO A 307 10.89 -0.06 -1.35
C PRO A 307 12.01 -0.63 -2.23
N PHE A 308 11.76 -1.80 -2.83
CA PHE A 308 12.73 -2.45 -3.73
C PHE A 308 12.99 -1.66 -5.01
N SER A 309 12.05 -0.81 -5.44
CA SER A 309 12.25 0.19 -6.50
C SER A 309 13.40 1.14 -6.19
N VAL A 310 13.70 1.43 -4.91
CA VAL A 310 14.84 2.25 -4.48
C VAL A 310 16.06 1.38 -4.19
N LEU A 311 15.88 0.30 -3.41
CA LEU A 311 17.00 -0.56 -2.99
C LEU A 311 17.78 -1.13 -4.18
N ARG A 312 17.12 -1.42 -5.31
CA ARG A 312 17.77 -1.95 -6.52
C ARG A 312 18.79 -1.00 -7.17
N HIS A 313 18.82 0.27 -6.77
CA HIS A 313 19.78 1.28 -7.24
C HIS A 313 20.90 1.58 -6.24
N LEU A 314 20.91 0.93 -5.07
CA LEU A 314 21.95 1.09 -4.06
C LEU A 314 23.01 -0.01 -4.20
N ASP A 315 24.17 0.19 -3.57
CA ASP A 315 25.19 -0.86 -3.52
C ASP A 315 24.91 -1.85 -2.38
N TYR A 316 24.50 -3.05 -2.72
CA TYR A 316 24.32 -4.17 -1.79
C TYR A 316 25.14 -5.39 -2.23
N THR A 317 26.18 -5.19 -3.05
CA THR A 317 27.00 -6.28 -3.60
C THR A 317 27.72 -7.06 -2.50
N GLU A 318 28.09 -6.39 -1.41
CA GLU A 318 28.72 -6.99 -0.23
C GLU A 318 27.73 -7.32 0.90
N ALA A 319 26.41 -7.17 0.69
CA ALA A 319 25.41 -7.41 1.73
C ALA A 319 25.20 -8.90 2.07
N GLY A 320 25.71 -9.80 1.22
CA GLY A 320 25.59 -11.25 1.38
C GLY A 320 24.17 -11.77 1.15
N PHE A 321 23.37 -11.09 0.31
CA PHE A 321 22.03 -11.55 -0.05
C PHE A 321 22.09 -12.73 -1.03
N ASN A 322 21.22 -13.72 -0.83
CA ASN A 322 21.14 -14.85 -1.77
C ASN A 322 20.56 -14.43 -3.15
N ASP A 323 20.73 -15.28 -4.15
CA ASP A 323 20.31 -14.98 -5.53
C ASP A 323 18.82 -14.71 -5.67
N LYS A 324 17.99 -15.40 -4.90
CA LYS A 324 16.53 -15.25 -4.94
C LYS A 324 16.11 -13.89 -4.38
N LYS A 325 16.68 -13.47 -3.25
CA LYS A 325 16.52 -12.13 -2.68
C LYS A 325 17.00 -11.06 -3.65
N THR A 326 18.18 -11.25 -4.25
CA THR A 326 18.74 -10.31 -5.23
C THR A 326 17.83 -10.17 -6.45
N THR A 327 17.28 -11.28 -6.94
CA THR A 327 16.29 -11.29 -8.03
C THR A 327 15.02 -10.54 -7.62
N ALA A 328 14.47 -10.81 -6.42
CA ALA A 328 13.30 -10.10 -5.92
C ALA A 328 13.54 -8.58 -5.84
N ILE A 329 14.69 -8.17 -5.29
CA ILE A 329 15.08 -6.75 -5.21
C ILE A 329 15.11 -6.12 -6.60
N ARG A 330 15.75 -6.76 -7.57
CA ARG A 330 15.96 -6.22 -8.92
C ARG A 330 14.70 -6.22 -9.78
N GLU A 331 13.85 -7.23 -9.65
CA GLU A 331 12.83 -7.51 -10.66
C GLU A 331 11.38 -7.27 -10.22
N LEU A 332 11.09 -7.23 -8.90
CA LEU A 332 9.73 -7.01 -8.40
C LEU A 332 9.08 -5.80 -9.10
N GLY A 333 7.86 -5.98 -9.60
CA GLY A 333 7.10 -4.93 -10.27
C GLY A 333 6.73 -3.80 -9.31
N TYR A 334 6.74 -2.57 -9.82
CA TYR A 334 6.28 -1.38 -9.12
C TYR A 334 5.47 -0.54 -10.08
N GLY A 335 4.30 -0.11 -9.63
CA GLY A 335 3.44 0.77 -10.38
C GLY A 335 3.91 2.22 -10.42
N THR A 336 3.21 3.00 -11.21
CA THR A 336 3.45 4.42 -11.49
C THR A 336 2.20 5.25 -11.24
N ASN A 337 1.42 4.92 -10.19
CA ASN A 337 0.22 5.69 -9.85
C ASN A 337 0.51 7.20 -9.75
N VAL A 338 -0.46 8.00 -10.18
CA VAL A 338 -0.44 9.46 -10.12
C VAL A 338 -1.75 9.94 -9.50
N LYS A 339 -1.66 10.97 -8.65
CA LYS A 339 -2.82 11.70 -8.13
C LYS A 339 -2.75 13.15 -8.58
N LEU A 340 -3.64 13.55 -9.47
CA LEU A 340 -3.91 14.95 -9.77
C LEU A 340 -5.16 15.37 -8.98
N HIS A 341 -5.00 16.23 -7.99
CA HIS A 341 -6.09 16.75 -7.19
C HIS A 341 -6.60 18.04 -7.82
N THR A 342 -7.91 18.21 -7.93
CA THR A 342 -8.54 19.45 -8.46
C THR A 342 -9.69 19.88 -7.56
N GLN A 343 -9.70 21.14 -7.12
CA GLN A 343 -10.74 21.65 -6.23
C GLN A 343 -11.84 22.39 -6.98
N PHE A 344 -13.08 22.13 -6.60
CA PHE A 344 -14.29 22.66 -7.18
C PHE A 344 -15.04 23.51 -6.15
N ARG A 345 -15.75 24.53 -6.63
CA ARG A 345 -16.60 25.42 -5.82
C ARG A 345 -17.72 24.66 -5.14
N THR A 346 -18.30 23.68 -5.85
CA THR A 346 -19.32 22.78 -5.31
C THR A 346 -19.06 21.34 -5.72
N ARG A 347 -19.61 20.39 -4.95
CA ARG A 347 -19.61 18.96 -5.30
C ARG A 347 -20.69 18.65 -6.33
N LEU A 348 -20.51 19.12 -7.58
CA LEU A 348 -21.48 18.92 -8.66
C LEU A 348 -21.85 17.45 -8.83
N TRP A 349 -20.87 16.53 -8.68
CA TRP A 349 -21.08 15.08 -8.78
C TRP A 349 -22.09 14.52 -7.77
N ASN A 350 -22.28 15.17 -6.62
CA ASN A 350 -23.28 14.76 -5.61
C ASN A 350 -24.71 15.24 -5.94
N ARG A 351 -24.88 16.10 -6.95
CA ARG A 351 -26.20 16.56 -7.40
C ARG A 351 -26.76 15.59 -8.43
N SER A 352 -28.08 15.62 -8.60
CA SER A 352 -28.73 14.87 -9.67
C SER A 352 -28.33 15.41 -11.04
N GLY A 353 -27.92 14.52 -11.94
CA GLY A 353 -27.62 14.82 -13.33
C GLY A 353 -27.81 13.61 -14.23
N PRO A 354 -27.33 13.66 -15.50
CA PRO A 354 -27.35 12.49 -16.40
C PRO A 354 -26.59 11.26 -15.87
N TRP A 355 -25.77 11.44 -14.83
CA TRP A 355 -25.08 10.38 -14.09
C TRP A 355 -25.91 9.77 -12.96
N GLY A 356 -27.14 10.26 -12.72
CA GLY A 356 -27.89 9.94 -11.49
C GLY A 356 -27.40 10.80 -10.33
N VAL A 357 -27.21 10.18 -9.16
CA VAL A 357 -26.57 10.80 -7.99
C VAL A 357 -25.21 10.12 -7.82
N GLY A 358 -24.12 10.86 -7.99
CA GLY A 358 -22.77 10.34 -7.83
C GLY A 358 -22.23 10.52 -6.41
N ASN A 359 -21.20 9.76 -6.06
CA ASN A 359 -20.40 9.89 -4.82
C ASN A 359 -19.00 10.48 -5.09
N GLY A 360 -18.73 10.89 -6.33
CA GLY A 360 -17.42 11.34 -6.81
C GLY A 360 -16.53 10.20 -7.34
N SER A 361 -16.91 8.94 -7.08
CA SER A 361 -16.31 7.77 -7.70
C SER A 361 -16.71 7.71 -9.18
N SER A 362 -15.74 7.67 -10.09
CA SER A 362 -16.03 7.45 -11.51
C SER A 362 -14.97 6.64 -12.22
N PHE A 363 -15.35 5.87 -13.23
CA PHE A 363 -14.43 5.16 -14.13
C PHE A 363 -14.78 5.50 -15.57
N SER A 364 -13.76 5.85 -16.36
CA SER A 364 -13.98 6.36 -17.71
C SER A 364 -12.88 5.96 -18.68
N ASP A 365 -13.17 6.05 -19.98
CA ASP A 365 -12.18 5.97 -21.06
C ASP A 365 -12.07 7.26 -21.90
N THR A 366 -12.51 8.39 -21.35
CA THR A 366 -12.48 9.72 -21.99
C THR A 366 -11.11 10.40 -21.99
N GLY A 367 -10.09 9.76 -21.41
CA GLY A 367 -8.72 10.29 -21.27
C GLY A 367 -8.21 10.32 -19.82
N TYR A 368 -9.08 10.06 -18.85
CA TYR A 368 -8.72 9.75 -17.46
C TYR A 368 -9.20 8.34 -17.10
N GLN A 369 -8.73 7.79 -15.98
CA GLN A 369 -9.04 6.41 -15.57
C GLN A 369 -10.07 6.35 -14.45
N HIS A 370 -9.77 6.97 -13.29
CA HIS A 370 -10.66 6.92 -12.13
C HIS A 370 -10.65 8.23 -11.34
N THR A 371 -11.78 8.54 -10.70
CA THR A 371 -11.85 9.61 -9.70
C THR A 371 -12.45 9.14 -8.40
N TRP A 372 -12.16 9.82 -7.29
CA TRP A 372 -12.98 9.84 -6.08
C TRP A 372 -12.97 11.23 -5.43
N ASP A 373 -13.96 11.49 -4.57
CA ASP A 373 -14.01 12.70 -3.74
C ASP A 373 -13.11 12.53 -2.50
N ALA A 374 -11.95 13.18 -2.51
CA ALA A 374 -11.00 13.20 -1.37
C ALA A 374 -11.55 13.96 -0.14
N THR A 375 -12.64 14.70 -0.32
CA THR A 375 -13.28 15.53 0.71
C THR A 375 -14.53 14.91 1.31
N ARG A 376 -14.90 13.66 0.97
CA ARG A 376 -16.00 12.93 1.64
C ARG A 376 -15.86 13.05 3.14
N SER A 377 -16.85 13.56 3.88
CA SER A 377 -16.82 13.85 5.34
C SER A 377 -15.95 15.04 5.80
N GLN A 378 -15.44 15.89 4.90
CA GLN A 378 -14.83 17.19 5.24
C GLN A 378 -15.86 18.31 5.10
N SER A 379 -15.75 19.34 5.93
CA SER A 379 -16.62 20.51 5.89
C SER A 379 -16.43 21.36 4.62
N GLY A 380 -17.36 22.29 4.40
CA GLY A 380 -17.34 23.26 3.30
C GLY A 380 -18.10 22.77 2.07
N GLU A 381 -18.55 23.71 1.23
CA GLU A 381 -19.27 23.41 -0.01
C GLU A 381 -18.33 22.93 -1.12
N THR A 382 -17.06 23.36 -1.08
CA THR A 382 -16.03 22.93 -2.03
C THR A 382 -15.81 21.43 -1.96
N GLY A 383 -15.45 20.82 -3.09
CA GLY A 383 -15.03 19.42 -3.15
C GLY A 383 -13.71 19.28 -3.87
N ILE A 384 -13.00 18.17 -3.65
CA ILE A 384 -11.77 17.86 -4.39
C ILE A 384 -11.95 16.49 -5.02
N LEU A 385 -11.86 16.42 -6.35
CA LEU A 385 -11.70 15.16 -7.04
C LEU A 385 -10.22 14.85 -7.21
N VAL A 386 -9.87 13.61 -6.93
CA VAL A 386 -8.61 13.02 -7.39
C VAL A 386 -8.86 12.48 -8.79
N ASP A 387 -8.05 12.86 -9.76
CA ASP A 387 -7.81 12.09 -10.98
C ASP A 387 -6.69 11.10 -10.68
N TYR A 388 -7.06 9.82 -10.58
CA TYR A 388 -6.14 8.73 -10.31
C TYR A 388 -5.85 7.96 -11.58
N ARG A 389 -4.59 8.05 -11.99
CA ARG A 389 -4.05 7.40 -13.19
C ARG A 389 -2.86 6.53 -12.85
N CYS A 390 -2.49 5.63 -13.74
CA CYS A 390 -1.31 4.78 -13.56
C CYS A 390 -0.74 4.26 -14.88
N GLY A 391 0.26 3.37 -14.79
CA GLY A 391 0.83 2.73 -15.96
C GLY A 391 1.51 3.76 -16.88
N ASN A 392 1.24 3.65 -18.17
CA ASN A 392 1.81 4.52 -19.20
C ASN A 392 1.40 5.99 -19.04
N PHE A 393 0.31 6.29 -18.33
CA PHE A 393 -0.08 7.65 -17.99
C PHE A 393 0.91 8.33 -17.04
N GLY A 394 1.71 7.57 -16.28
CA GLY A 394 2.73 8.13 -15.40
C GLY A 394 3.79 8.96 -16.15
N ASP A 395 4.09 8.60 -17.39
CA ASP A 395 5.06 9.29 -18.25
C ASP A 395 4.47 10.56 -18.90
N GLU A 396 3.14 10.74 -18.90
CA GLU A 396 2.49 11.95 -19.38
C GLU A 396 2.75 13.15 -18.44
N PHE A 397 3.01 12.86 -17.17
CA PHE A 397 3.36 13.85 -16.16
C PHE A 397 4.88 14.04 -16.08
N ASN A 398 5.49 14.45 -17.19
CA ASN A 398 6.94 14.59 -17.33
C ASN A 398 7.50 15.98 -16.98
N ALA A 399 6.66 17.00 -16.83
CA ALA A 399 7.06 18.36 -16.43
C ALA A 399 7.63 18.40 -15.01
N ASP A 400 8.20 19.53 -14.57
CA ASP A 400 8.56 19.67 -13.15
C ASP A 400 7.29 19.50 -12.29
N LEU A 401 7.38 18.68 -11.23
CA LEU A 401 6.24 18.35 -10.37
C LEU A 401 5.79 19.55 -9.53
N ASP A 402 6.65 20.57 -9.41
CA ASP A 402 6.36 21.82 -8.71
C ASP A 402 6.05 22.97 -9.68
N ASP A 403 6.04 22.75 -11.01
CA ASP A 403 5.68 23.77 -12.00
C ASP A 403 4.17 24.05 -11.97
N PRO A 404 3.74 25.24 -11.50
CA PRO A 404 2.32 25.56 -11.43
C PRO A 404 1.67 25.61 -12.82
N GLU A 405 2.38 26.04 -13.87
CA GLU A 405 1.80 26.12 -15.21
C GLU A 405 1.50 24.73 -15.77
N ALA A 406 2.44 23.79 -15.61
CA ALA A 406 2.24 22.39 -15.99
C ALA A 406 1.05 21.77 -15.25
N ILE A 407 0.98 21.93 -13.92
CA ILE A 407 -0.14 21.42 -13.10
C ILE A 407 -1.47 21.99 -13.58
N GLN A 408 -1.53 23.30 -13.88
CA GLN A 408 -2.73 23.93 -14.39
C GLN A 408 -3.14 23.40 -15.77
N ASN A 409 -2.18 23.08 -16.64
CA ASN A 409 -2.46 22.48 -17.94
C ASN A 409 -2.98 21.04 -17.81
N TYR A 410 -2.39 20.23 -16.93
CA TYR A 410 -2.91 18.89 -16.61
C TYR A 410 -4.33 18.95 -16.03
N ALA A 411 -4.61 19.91 -15.13
CA ALA A 411 -5.95 20.13 -14.59
C ALA A 411 -6.96 20.50 -15.69
N LYS A 412 -6.62 21.44 -16.59
CA LYS A 412 -7.50 21.83 -17.70
C LYS A 412 -7.80 20.66 -18.65
N GLU A 413 -6.80 19.84 -18.96
CA GLU A 413 -7.00 18.66 -19.79
C GLU A 413 -7.89 17.63 -19.08
N PHE A 414 -7.65 17.36 -17.78
CA PHE A 414 -8.52 16.50 -16.99
C PHE A 414 -9.97 17.01 -16.96
N LEU A 415 -10.19 18.32 -16.80
CA LEU A 415 -11.54 18.91 -16.85
C LEU A 415 -12.23 18.66 -18.20
N ARG A 416 -11.50 18.78 -19.31
CA ARG A 416 -12.02 18.47 -20.66
C ARG A 416 -12.44 17.01 -20.78
N GLN A 417 -11.70 16.10 -20.17
CA GLN A 417 -11.97 14.65 -20.17
C GLN A 417 -13.10 14.28 -19.19
N LEU A 418 -13.27 15.03 -18.11
CA LEU A 418 -14.30 14.84 -17.09
C LEU A 418 -15.66 15.41 -17.52
N GLU A 419 -15.67 16.45 -18.35
CA GLU A 419 -16.89 17.15 -18.82
C GLU A 419 -17.97 16.22 -19.41
N PRO A 420 -17.67 15.19 -20.23
CA PRO A 420 -18.68 14.24 -20.69
C PRO A 420 -19.27 13.37 -19.57
N VAL A 421 -18.50 13.13 -18.49
CA VAL A 421 -18.88 12.31 -17.34
C VAL A 421 -19.66 13.12 -16.30
N PHE A 422 -19.34 14.39 -16.13
CA PHE A 422 -20.08 15.32 -15.28
C PHE A 422 -20.29 16.67 -16.00
N PRO A 423 -21.26 16.78 -16.93
CA PRO A 423 -21.51 18.02 -17.65
C PRO A 423 -21.68 19.24 -16.72
N GLY A 424 -20.93 20.31 -16.99
CA GLY A 424 -20.85 21.52 -16.19
C GLY A 424 -19.70 21.55 -15.18
N ILE A 425 -18.96 20.46 -14.99
CA ILE A 425 -17.92 20.35 -13.96
C ILE A 425 -16.75 21.31 -14.20
N ALA A 426 -16.39 21.60 -15.45
CA ALA A 426 -15.30 22.51 -15.76
C ALA A 426 -15.54 23.94 -15.23
N ALA A 427 -16.80 24.39 -15.23
CA ALA A 427 -17.17 25.71 -14.71
C ALA A 427 -17.08 25.80 -13.17
N GLU A 428 -17.10 24.66 -12.48
CA GLU A 428 -17.02 24.58 -11.02
C GLU A 428 -15.57 24.62 -10.53
N TRP A 429 -14.56 24.41 -11.39
CA TRP A 429 -13.16 24.45 -10.97
C TRP A 429 -12.79 25.84 -10.43
N ASN A 430 -12.16 25.88 -9.25
CA ASN A 430 -11.78 27.14 -8.62
C ASN A 430 -10.33 27.58 -8.93
N GLY A 431 -9.64 26.83 -9.79
CA GLY A 431 -8.25 27.10 -10.18
C GLY A 431 -7.20 26.39 -9.32
N LEU A 432 -7.58 25.71 -8.23
CA LEU A 432 -6.63 24.99 -7.39
C LEU A 432 -6.43 23.55 -7.88
N ALA A 433 -5.17 23.15 -7.96
CA ALA A 433 -4.75 21.80 -8.29
C ALA A 433 -3.39 21.47 -7.68
N THR A 434 -3.17 20.19 -7.38
CA THR A 434 -1.84 19.66 -7.00
C THR A 434 -1.59 18.33 -7.67
N LEU A 435 -0.32 18.01 -7.88
CA LEU A 435 0.11 16.78 -8.52
C LEU A 435 1.00 15.97 -7.57
N SER A 436 0.82 14.66 -7.57
CA SER A 436 1.68 13.71 -6.86
C SER A 436 2.02 12.54 -7.77
N VAL A 437 3.32 12.36 -8.04
CA VAL A 437 3.86 11.30 -8.91
C VAL A 437 4.96 10.54 -8.14
N PRO A 438 4.62 9.57 -7.27
CA PRO A 438 5.58 8.84 -6.46
C PRO A 438 6.69 8.15 -7.26
N ALA A 439 6.42 7.73 -8.49
CA ALA A 439 7.41 7.15 -9.40
C ALA A 439 8.59 8.09 -9.71
N ARG A 440 8.39 9.41 -9.62
CA ARG A 440 9.41 10.43 -9.86
C ARG A 440 10.05 10.98 -8.58
N VAL A 441 9.61 10.51 -7.41
CA VAL A 441 10.22 10.88 -6.12
C VAL A 441 11.42 9.94 -5.87
N PRO A 442 12.66 10.44 -5.73
CA PRO A 442 13.86 9.60 -5.63
C PRO A 442 13.86 8.61 -4.45
N THR A 443 13.11 8.90 -3.39
CA THR A 443 12.99 8.05 -2.20
C THR A 443 11.84 7.03 -2.29
N LEU A 444 11.07 7.03 -3.38
CA LEU A 444 9.92 6.14 -3.58
C LEU A 444 10.07 5.32 -4.87
N LEU A 445 10.34 5.98 -6.00
CA LEU A 445 10.51 5.37 -7.33
C LEU A 445 9.41 4.37 -7.72
N GLY A 446 8.19 4.56 -7.20
CA GLY A 446 7.02 3.77 -7.56
C GLY A 446 5.91 3.72 -6.48
N SER A 447 4.75 3.30 -6.93
CA SER A 447 3.52 3.07 -6.15
C SER A 447 2.59 2.20 -6.99
N TYR A 448 2.24 0.97 -6.61
CA TYR A 448 2.79 0.16 -5.50
C TYR A 448 3.45 -1.13 -6.01
N ALA A 449 4.00 -1.94 -5.11
CA ALA A 449 4.58 -3.22 -5.52
C ALA A 449 3.50 -4.15 -6.10
N PHE A 450 3.86 -4.87 -7.16
CA PHE A 450 2.99 -5.87 -7.78
C PHE A 450 3.80 -6.99 -8.45
N TRP A 451 3.12 -8.10 -8.69
CA TRP A 451 3.72 -9.26 -9.33
C TRP A 451 3.51 -9.23 -10.84
N LYS A 452 4.60 -9.26 -11.60
CA LYS A 452 4.58 -9.46 -13.06
C LYS A 452 4.33 -10.93 -13.40
N PRO A 453 3.94 -11.27 -14.64
CA PRO A 453 3.81 -12.65 -15.06
C PRO A 453 5.04 -13.50 -14.70
N GLY A 454 4.80 -14.62 -14.03
CA GLY A 454 5.80 -15.58 -13.59
C GLY A 454 6.53 -15.23 -12.28
N GLN A 455 6.29 -14.05 -11.68
CA GLN A 455 7.04 -13.64 -10.50
C GLN A 455 6.54 -14.30 -9.21
N TYR A 456 5.25 -14.63 -9.10
CA TYR A 456 4.75 -15.36 -7.92
C TYR A 456 5.50 -16.67 -7.73
N THR A 457 5.61 -17.44 -8.81
CA THR A 457 6.22 -18.78 -8.79
C THR A 457 7.74 -18.76 -8.85
N ARG A 458 8.36 -17.65 -9.30
CA ARG A 458 9.81 -17.49 -9.34
C ARG A 458 10.40 -17.07 -8.00
N PHE A 459 9.79 -16.09 -7.32
CA PHE A 459 10.36 -15.52 -6.09
C PHE A 459 9.39 -14.94 -5.05
N ALA A 460 8.06 -14.94 -5.22
CA ALA A 460 7.18 -14.43 -4.16
C ALA A 460 7.32 -15.21 -2.84
N GLY A 461 7.45 -14.47 -1.74
CA GLY A 461 7.89 -14.93 -0.42
C GLY A 461 9.33 -14.52 -0.11
N ALA A 462 10.21 -14.41 -1.11
CA ALA A 462 11.61 -14.07 -0.90
C ALA A 462 11.81 -12.60 -0.49
N GLU A 463 10.89 -11.71 -0.83
CA GLU A 463 10.91 -10.29 -0.47
C GLU A 463 10.93 -10.05 1.05
N ARG A 464 10.22 -10.88 1.83
CA ARG A 464 10.13 -10.78 3.29
C ARG A 464 11.20 -11.57 4.04
N GLU A 465 11.83 -12.56 3.39
CA GLU A 465 12.86 -13.39 4.01
C GLU A 465 14.05 -12.56 4.47
N ARG A 466 14.50 -12.76 5.72
CA ARG A 466 15.73 -12.14 6.23
C ARG A 466 16.97 -12.78 5.59
N SER A 467 18.05 -12.01 5.51
CA SER A 467 19.39 -12.49 5.16
C SER A 467 20.31 -12.31 6.35
N ALA A 468 20.63 -13.40 7.05
CA ALA A 468 21.36 -13.36 8.32
C ALA A 468 20.74 -12.33 9.30
N ASN A 469 21.51 -11.32 9.71
CA ASN A 469 21.09 -10.26 10.64
C ASN A 469 20.42 -9.05 9.95
N CYS A 470 20.16 -9.13 8.64
CA CYS A 470 19.46 -8.10 7.87
C CYS A 470 18.03 -8.56 7.53
N HIS A 471 17.05 -7.79 8.01
CA HIS A 471 15.62 -8.05 7.89
C HIS A 471 14.99 -7.09 6.88
N PHE A 472 13.87 -7.49 6.27
CA PHE A 472 13.19 -6.70 5.24
C PHE A 472 11.75 -6.44 5.64
N ALA A 473 11.27 -5.21 5.47
CA ALA A 473 9.89 -4.84 5.73
C ALA A 473 9.43 -3.75 4.74
N GLY A 474 8.16 -3.38 4.87
CA GLY A 474 7.48 -2.50 3.92
C GLY A 474 6.30 -3.23 3.28
N GLU A 475 5.38 -2.47 2.68
CA GLU A 475 4.15 -3.07 2.10
C GLU A 475 4.46 -4.15 1.06
N HIS A 476 5.56 -4.02 0.32
CA HIS A 476 5.96 -4.99 -0.69
C HIS A 476 6.28 -6.37 -0.09
N CYS A 477 6.61 -6.45 1.20
CA CYS A 477 6.84 -7.69 1.94
C CYS A 477 5.57 -8.36 2.47
N SER A 478 4.42 -7.66 2.41
CA SER A 478 3.16 -8.18 2.93
C SER A 478 2.54 -9.17 1.95
N ILE A 479 2.07 -10.31 2.47
CA ILE A 479 1.33 -11.30 1.68
C ILE A 479 -0.13 -10.86 1.50
N ASP A 480 -0.74 -10.36 2.58
CA ASP A 480 -2.19 -10.10 2.64
C ASP A 480 -2.55 -8.64 2.29
N PHE A 481 -1.63 -7.69 2.49
CA PHE A 481 -1.89 -6.25 2.38
C PHE A 481 -0.81 -5.52 1.57
N GLN A 482 -0.29 -6.17 0.52
CA GLN A 482 0.62 -5.53 -0.44
C GLN A 482 -0.04 -4.28 -1.04
N GLY A 483 0.72 -3.18 -1.12
CA GLY A 483 0.26 -1.86 -1.57
C GLY A 483 -0.30 -0.94 -0.48
N TYR A 484 -0.53 -1.44 0.73
CA TYR A 484 -1.31 -0.71 1.74
C TYR A 484 -0.47 -0.22 2.93
N MET A 485 -0.99 0.81 3.60
CA MET A 485 -0.45 1.27 4.88
C MET A 485 -0.43 0.16 5.93
N GLU A 486 -1.47 -0.71 5.91
CA GLU A 486 -1.58 -1.89 6.76
C GLU A 486 -0.39 -2.84 6.57
N GLY A 487 -0.11 -3.26 5.33
CA GLY A 487 1.01 -4.13 5.03
C GLY A 487 2.34 -3.51 5.46
N GLY A 488 2.50 -2.20 5.27
CA GLY A 488 3.66 -1.47 5.78
C GLY A 488 3.82 -1.57 7.30
N ALA A 489 2.78 -1.24 8.06
CA ALA A 489 2.80 -1.28 9.52
C ALA A 489 3.02 -2.72 10.04
N GLN A 490 2.28 -3.68 9.51
CA GLN A 490 2.34 -5.09 9.88
C GLN A 490 3.75 -5.66 9.64
N GLU A 491 4.34 -5.43 8.46
CA GLU A 491 5.66 -5.96 8.12
C GLU A 491 6.77 -5.29 8.95
N GLY A 492 6.60 -4.02 9.33
CA GLY A 492 7.47 -3.33 10.28
C GLY A 492 7.50 -4.02 11.64
N ALA A 493 6.33 -4.27 12.22
CA ALA A 493 6.21 -5.02 13.48
C ALA A 493 6.76 -6.45 13.35
N ARG A 494 6.48 -7.12 12.24
CA ARG A 494 6.97 -8.48 11.96
C ARG A 494 8.49 -8.56 11.95
N ALA A 495 9.17 -7.66 11.22
CA ALA A 495 10.64 -7.64 11.16
C ALA A 495 11.28 -7.35 12.52
N ALA A 496 10.70 -6.43 13.29
CA ALA A 496 11.13 -6.19 14.68
C ALA A 496 10.98 -7.46 15.54
N ASN A 497 9.86 -8.18 15.40
CA ASN A 497 9.61 -9.42 16.15
C ASN A 497 10.56 -10.56 15.77
N GLU A 498 11.12 -10.61 14.56
CA GLU A 498 12.19 -11.56 14.24
C GLU A 498 13.46 -11.32 15.07
N ILE A 499 13.84 -10.05 15.25
CA ILE A 499 14.97 -9.69 16.11
C ILE A 499 14.68 -10.07 17.56
N LEU A 500 13.48 -9.74 18.07
CA LEU A 500 13.08 -10.07 19.44
C LEU A 500 13.01 -11.58 19.66
N ALA A 501 12.58 -12.36 18.67
CA ALA A 501 12.56 -13.81 18.73
C ALA A 501 13.98 -14.38 18.85
N ASP A 502 14.94 -13.87 18.09
CA ASP A 502 16.34 -14.25 18.20
C ASP A 502 16.89 -13.94 19.61
N TYR A 503 16.63 -12.73 20.15
CA TYR A 503 17.07 -12.36 21.50
C TYR A 503 16.45 -13.23 22.59
N LYS A 504 15.16 -13.58 22.45
CA LYS A 504 14.49 -14.52 23.34
C LYS A 504 15.09 -15.93 23.26
N ALA A 505 15.58 -16.32 22.10
CA ALA A 505 16.28 -17.58 21.87
C ALA A 505 17.77 -17.55 22.31
N GLY A 506 18.26 -16.43 22.83
CA GLY A 506 19.66 -16.27 23.24
C GLY A 506 20.62 -15.94 22.11
N ILE A 507 20.12 -15.61 20.92
CA ILE A 507 20.91 -15.24 19.74
C ILE A 507 21.13 -13.72 19.75
N TYR A 508 22.11 -13.30 20.54
CA TYR A 508 22.59 -11.91 20.60
C TYR A 508 23.70 -11.67 19.57
N PRO A 509 24.00 -10.40 19.26
CA PRO A 509 25.19 -10.06 18.50
C PRO A 509 26.46 -10.66 19.08
#